data_AF-A0A536GKG1-F1
#
_entry.id   AF-A0A536GKG1-F1
#
_cell.length_a   1.000
_cell.length_b   1.000
_cell.length_c   1.000
_cell.angle_alpha   90.00
_cell.angle_beta   90.00
_cell.angle_gamma   90.00
#
_symmetry.space_group_name_H-M   'P 1'
#
loop_
_entity.id
_entity.type
_entity.pdbx_description
1 polymer ?
#
loop_
_entity_poly.entity_id
_entity_poly.type
_entity_poly.pdbx_seq_one_letter_code
_entity_poly.pdbx_strand_id
1 'polypeptide(L)'
;MAMCRTMARPSSCACARDFQYWWQLDQDPNTGAITTGGYDAIASIDTPDDFTVILHMKHPYGPYLLYLPYAAPMHAWGHLHPIDLQNMTRVYLAPDVTDGPYKVASFVNGQSYTLTPNTYYTSTTFHGPYISQLVYQTYTGNTALQAALQAGQVDIAEGYMEYEAPALTHLPASLKLLETPAASYEHLDFNNANPLFSDVNVRRAVQLAIDKCALTRSVLHMAGCARVANQVEVPPSLYNDRTIAPVGYDPAAASKLLRQAGWLPGPRGILTKQGHPFVLRLVTTADNPLRAAAAALIQQDLLAVGIQVHVLYYPLGPFFAVYTRGGILATGA
;
A
#
# COMPACT_ATOMS: atom_id res chain seq x y z
N MET A 1 -19.53 23.99 -23.41
CA MET A 1 -18.74 25.15 -23.90
C MET A 1 -18.96 26.47 -23.13
N ALA A 2 -19.90 26.60 -22.19
CA ALA A 2 -20.05 27.81 -21.34
C ALA A 2 -20.07 27.55 -19.82
N MET A 3 -19.96 26.29 -19.38
CA MET A 3 -20.30 25.90 -18.01
C MET A 3 -19.21 26.17 -16.96
N CYS A 4 -17.96 26.46 -17.34
CA CYS A 4 -16.90 26.74 -16.35
C CYS A 4 -16.87 28.22 -15.88
N ARG A 5 -17.54 29.17 -16.54
CA ARG A 5 -17.26 30.60 -16.29
C ARG A 5 -18.03 31.28 -15.16
N THR A 6 -19.03 30.65 -14.54
CA THR A 6 -19.93 31.31 -13.58
C THR A 6 -20.12 30.53 -12.29
N MET A 7 -20.22 31.22 -11.14
CA MET A 7 -20.45 30.66 -9.78
C MET A 7 -21.71 29.78 -9.64
N ALA A 8 -22.58 29.76 -10.65
CA ALA A 8 -23.70 28.82 -10.77
C ALA A 8 -23.29 27.58 -11.60
N ARG A 9 -22.21 26.89 -11.20
CA ARG A 9 -21.76 25.66 -11.87
C ARG A 9 -22.64 24.47 -11.45
N PRO A 10 -23.03 23.57 -12.37
CA PRO A 10 -23.44 22.23 -11.98
C PRO A 10 -22.30 21.58 -11.18
N SER A 11 -22.63 20.75 -10.21
CA SER A 11 -21.72 20.06 -9.27
C SER A 11 -20.71 19.09 -9.92
N SER A 12 -20.49 19.16 -11.24
CA SER A 12 -19.80 18.15 -12.05
C SER A 12 -18.97 18.73 -13.19
N CYS A 13 -18.59 20.02 -13.13
CA CYS A 13 -17.81 20.64 -14.20
C CYS A 13 -16.43 21.02 -13.67
N ALA A 14 -15.44 20.16 -13.91
CA ALA A 14 -14.04 20.44 -13.66
C ALA A 14 -13.47 21.42 -14.69
N CYS A 15 -12.65 22.36 -14.24
CA CYS A 15 -11.90 23.30 -15.06
C CYS A 15 -10.42 23.28 -14.69
N ALA A 16 -9.56 23.87 -15.52
CA ALA A 16 -8.12 23.93 -15.29
C ALA A 16 -7.73 24.45 -13.88
N ARG A 17 -8.49 25.38 -13.31
CA ARG A 17 -8.25 25.90 -11.95
C ARG A 17 -8.46 24.88 -10.84
N ASP A 18 -9.31 23.88 -11.04
CA ASP A 18 -9.53 22.80 -10.07
C ASP A 18 -8.27 21.93 -9.93
N PHE A 19 -7.49 21.79 -11.01
CA PHE A 19 -6.18 21.09 -11.00
C PHE A 19 -5.09 21.91 -10.30
N GLN A 20 -5.04 23.22 -10.57
CA GLN A 20 -4.14 24.12 -9.87
C GLN A 20 -4.45 24.14 -8.37
N TYR A 21 -5.73 24.18 -8.01
CA TYR A 21 -6.17 24.18 -6.62
C TYR A 21 -5.84 22.87 -5.90
N TRP A 22 -6.01 21.71 -6.54
CA TRP A 22 -5.54 20.43 -5.97
C TRP A 22 -4.05 20.47 -5.64
N TRP A 23 -3.22 20.93 -6.57
CA TRP A 23 -1.79 21.05 -6.32
C TRP A 23 -1.48 22.00 -5.16
N GLN A 24 -2.18 23.14 -5.05
CA GLN A 24 -2.02 24.05 -3.90
C GLN A 24 -2.40 23.39 -2.57
N LEU A 25 -3.48 22.59 -2.55
CA LEU A 25 -3.88 21.83 -1.36
C LEU A 25 -2.83 20.79 -0.97
N ASP A 26 -2.31 20.04 -1.95
CA ASP A 26 -1.26 19.04 -1.72
C ASP A 26 0.00 19.67 -1.10
N GLN A 27 0.39 20.85 -1.60
CA GLN A 27 1.58 21.57 -1.11
C GLN A 27 1.36 22.36 0.19
N ASP A 28 0.11 22.55 0.64
CA ASP A 28 -0.19 23.26 1.89
C ASP A 28 0.00 22.32 3.10
N PRO A 29 0.94 22.61 4.02
CA PRO A 29 1.18 21.76 5.18
C PRO A 29 -0.03 21.64 6.13
N ASN A 30 -1.04 22.49 5.99
CA ASN A 30 -2.24 22.48 6.81
C ASN A 30 -3.36 21.57 6.28
N THR A 31 -3.24 20.95 5.10
CA THR A 31 -4.27 20.03 4.58
C THR A 31 -4.19 18.63 5.20
N GLY A 32 -3.05 18.27 5.77
CA GLY A 32 -2.79 16.91 6.24
C GLY A 32 -2.29 15.96 5.15
N ALA A 33 -1.84 16.48 4.00
CA ALA A 33 -1.16 15.69 2.97
C ALA A 33 -0.03 14.84 3.59
N ILE A 34 -0.06 13.53 3.37
CA ILE A 34 0.90 12.57 3.95
C ILE A 34 2.28 12.69 3.29
N THR A 35 2.30 13.06 2.00
CA THR A 35 3.52 13.28 1.20
C THR A 35 3.21 14.28 0.10
N THR A 36 4.18 15.12 -0.23
CA THR A 36 4.17 16.02 -1.40
C THR A 36 5.02 15.48 -2.55
N GLY A 37 5.63 14.30 -2.36
CA GLY A 37 6.60 13.73 -3.28
C GLY A 37 6.02 13.52 -4.68
N GLY A 38 6.70 14.06 -5.69
CA GLY A 38 6.28 14.05 -7.08
C GLY A 38 5.58 15.34 -7.50
N TYR A 39 4.65 15.85 -6.68
CA TYR A 39 4.04 17.17 -6.88
C TYR A 39 5.00 18.32 -6.54
N ASP A 40 5.93 18.09 -5.62
CA ASP A 40 7.01 19.01 -5.26
C ASP A 40 8.03 19.24 -6.40
N ALA A 41 8.02 18.39 -7.44
CA ALA A 41 8.78 18.60 -8.67
C ALA A 41 8.17 19.68 -9.58
N ILE A 42 6.92 20.08 -9.35
CA ILE A 42 6.23 21.14 -10.06
C ILE A 42 6.67 22.50 -9.46
N ALA A 43 7.15 23.40 -10.32
CA ALA A 43 7.52 24.77 -9.95
C ALA A 43 6.30 25.69 -9.91
N SER A 44 5.44 25.60 -10.91
CA SER A 44 4.18 26.34 -11.00
C SER A 44 3.19 25.64 -11.92
N ILE A 45 1.91 25.98 -11.77
CA ILE A 45 0.84 25.59 -12.67
C ILE A 45 0.15 26.85 -13.16
N ASP A 46 0.10 27.03 -14.48
CA ASP A 46 -0.64 28.11 -15.12
C ASP A 46 -1.94 27.57 -15.74
N THR A 47 -3.00 28.38 -15.67
CA THR A 47 -4.33 28.05 -16.18
C THR A 47 -4.85 29.19 -17.07
N PRO A 48 -4.30 29.36 -18.29
CA PRO A 48 -4.59 30.53 -19.14
C PRO A 48 -6.05 30.61 -19.58
N ASP A 49 -6.77 29.48 -19.57
CA ASP A 49 -8.20 29.37 -19.79
C ASP A 49 -8.79 28.21 -18.97
N ASP A 50 -10.10 27.95 -19.13
CA ASP A 50 -10.82 26.95 -18.34
C ASP A 50 -10.45 25.49 -18.69
N PHE A 51 -9.72 25.24 -19.78
CA PHE A 51 -9.48 23.90 -20.32
C PHE A 51 -7.99 23.59 -20.54
N THR A 52 -7.11 24.52 -20.20
CA THR A 52 -5.66 24.38 -20.39
C THR A 52 -4.94 24.42 -19.05
N VAL A 53 -4.20 23.34 -18.74
CA VAL A 53 -3.29 23.27 -17.59
C VAL A 53 -1.86 23.21 -18.11
N ILE A 54 -1.02 24.17 -17.73
CA ILE A 54 0.40 24.20 -18.08
C ILE A 54 1.21 23.90 -16.81
N LEU A 55 1.89 22.76 -16.80
CA LEU A 55 2.76 22.35 -15.70
C LEU A 55 4.20 22.81 -15.99
N HIS A 56 4.74 23.69 -15.15
CA HIS A 56 6.15 24.07 -15.19
C HIS A 56 6.91 23.22 -14.20
N MET A 57 7.77 22.32 -14.69
CA MET A 57 8.58 21.45 -13.83
C MET A 57 9.87 22.17 -13.41
N LYS A 58 10.36 21.93 -12.18
CA LYS A 58 11.64 22.48 -11.70
C LYS A 58 12.83 21.95 -12.50
N HIS A 59 12.76 20.68 -12.88
CA HIS A 59 13.76 19.95 -13.66
C HIS A 59 13.05 18.88 -14.52
N PRO A 60 13.72 18.28 -15.53
CA PRO A 60 13.18 17.11 -16.20
C PRO A 60 12.80 16.01 -15.20
N TYR A 61 11.53 15.64 -15.15
CA TYR A 61 10.99 14.67 -14.20
C TYR A 61 10.20 13.59 -14.95
N GLY A 62 10.86 12.50 -15.30
CA GLY A 62 10.27 11.40 -16.08
C GLY A 62 8.95 10.85 -15.52
N PRO A 63 8.82 10.65 -14.19
CA PRO A 63 7.59 10.14 -13.59
C PRO A 63 6.40 11.11 -13.57
N TYR A 64 6.48 12.32 -14.13
CA TYR A 64 5.44 13.35 -13.98
C TYR A 64 4.01 12.89 -14.36
N LEU A 65 3.88 11.94 -15.29
CA LEU A 65 2.58 11.38 -15.69
C LEU A 65 1.87 10.62 -14.56
N LEU A 66 2.62 10.10 -13.58
CA LEU A 66 2.09 9.46 -12.38
C LEU A 66 1.65 10.48 -11.31
N TYR A 67 2.07 11.74 -11.45
CA TYR A 67 1.85 12.83 -10.50
C TYR A 67 1.16 14.02 -11.18
N LEU A 68 0.27 13.75 -12.14
CA LEU A 68 -0.61 14.79 -12.67
C LEU A 68 -1.60 15.18 -11.56
N PRO A 69 -1.78 16.48 -11.27
CA PRO A 69 -2.79 16.93 -10.32
C PRO A 69 -4.16 16.36 -10.66
N TYR A 70 -4.95 16.06 -9.63
CA TYR A 70 -6.35 15.72 -9.80
C TYR A 70 -7.20 16.99 -9.83
N ALA A 71 -8.47 16.90 -10.23
CA ALA A 71 -9.39 18.03 -10.12
C ALA A 71 -10.00 18.08 -8.71
N ALA A 72 -9.67 19.11 -7.92
CA ALA A 72 -10.36 19.45 -6.68
C ALA A 72 -11.43 20.52 -6.97
N PRO A 73 -12.72 20.33 -6.62
CA PRO A 73 -13.77 21.31 -6.91
C PRO A 73 -13.57 22.61 -6.09
N MET A 74 -12.78 23.54 -6.63
CA MET A 74 -12.38 24.78 -5.98
C MET A 74 -13.59 25.63 -5.61
N HIS A 75 -14.64 25.60 -6.43
CA HIS A 75 -15.89 26.31 -6.16
C HIS A 75 -16.60 25.81 -4.88
N ALA A 76 -16.44 24.54 -4.53
CA ALA A 76 -17.06 23.92 -3.37
C ALA A 76 -16.13 23.88 -2.15
N TRP A 77 -14.82 23.75 -2.35
CA TRP A 77 -13.85 23.58 -1.27
C TRP A 77 -13.05 24.84 -0.96
N GLY A 78 -12.89 25.76 -1.91
CA GLY A 78 -12.00 26.92 -1.81
C GLY A 78 -12.36 27.96 -0.74
N HIS A 79 -13.53 27.84 -0.11
CA HIS A 79 -13.95 28.66 1.02
C HIS A 79 -13.78 27.97 2.38
N LEU A 80 -13.37 26.70 2.38
CA LEU A 80 -13.12 25.91 3.58
C LEU A 80 -11.68 26.12 4.04
N HIS A 81 -11.44 26.00 5.35
CA HIS A 81 -10.08 25.99 5.85
C HIS A 81 -9.38 24.68 5.41
N PRO A 82 -8.12 24.71 4.96
CA PRO A 82 -7.39 23.52 4.48
C PRO A 82 -7.47 22.30 5.42
N ILE A 83 -7.29 22.53 6.73
CA ILE A 83 -7.35 21.47 7.75
C ILE A 83 -8.71 20.78 7.85
N ASP A 84 -9.79 21.47 7.46
CA ASP A 84 -11.14 20.95 7.58
C ASP A 84 -11.46 19.96 6.47
N LEU A 85 -10.77 20.02 5.33
CA LEU A 85 -11.02 19.16 4.17
C LEU A 85 -10.89 17.68 4.52
N GLN A 86 -9.90 17.30 5.34
CA GLN A 86 -9.70 15.92 5.81
C GLN A 86 -10.66 15.50 6.93
N ASN A 87 -11.29 16.45 7.62
CA ASN A 87 -12.13 16.19 8.79
C ASN A 87 -13.63 16.28 8.50
N MET A 88 -14.02 16.89 7.38
CA MET A 88 -15.41 16.99 6.96
C MET A 88 -15.83 15.74 6.18
N THR A 89 -16.77 14.98 6.74
CA THR A 89 -17.37 13.81 6.07
C THR A 89 -17.84 14.15 4.66
N ARG A 90 -18.52 15.28 4.46
CA ARG A 90 -19.05 15.73 3.15
C ARG A 90 -18.00 16.07 2.08
N VAL A 91 -16.71 16.03 2.45
CA VAL A 91 -15.57 16.26 1.56
C VAL A 91 -14.78 14.97 1.42
N TYR A 92 -14.35 14.40 2.54
CA TYR A 92 -13.39 13.30 2.57
C TYR A 92 -14.04 11.91 2.42
N LEU A 93 -15.14 11.65 3.13
CA LEU A 93 -15.74 10.31 3.16
C LEU A 93 -16.93 10.20 2.20
N ALA A 94 -17.81 11.20 2.17
CA ALA A 94 -19.04 11.23 1.40
C ALA A 94 -19.13 12.56 0.61
N PRO A 95 -18.30 12.76 -0.42
CA PRO A 95 -18.24 14.01 -1.16
C PRO A 95 -19.59 14.38 -1.81
N ASP A 96 -20.07 15.58 -1.51
CA ASP A 96 -21.30 16.15 -2.11
C ASP A 96 -21.11 16.55 -3.59
N VAL A 97 -19.86 16.71 -4.01
CA VAL A 97 -19.46 17.15 -5.35
C VAL A 97 -18.51 16.11 -5.94
N THR A 98 -18.91 15.51 -7.07
CA THR A 98 -18.14 14.46 -7.76
C THR A 98 -18.16 14.68 -9.28
N ASP A 99 -17.11 14.25 -9.96
CA ASP A 99 -16.97 14.35 -11.42
C ASP A 99 -16.90 12.96 -12.10
N GLY A 100 -17.39 11.93 -11.40
CA GLY A 100 -17.42 10.55 -11.87
C GLY A 100 -18.79 10.11 -12.40
N PRO A 101 -18.87 8.91 -13.01
CA PRO A 101 -20.13 8.33 -13.51
C PRO A 101 -21.16 8.03 -12.42
N TYR A 102 -20.74 8.00 -11.14
CA TYR A 102 -21.61 7.83 -9.98
C TYR A 102 -21.39 8.94 -8.96
N LYS A 103 -22.40 9.16 -8.12
CA LYS A 103 -22.40 10.07 -6.98
C LYS A 103 -22.84 9.35 -5.70
N VAL A 104 -22.44 9.87 -4.55
CA VAL A 104 -22.83 9.34 -3.25
C VAL A 104 -24.33 9.55 -3.03
N ALA A 105 -25.04 8.46 -2.72
CA ALA A 105 -26.45 8.49 -2.35
C ALA A 105 -26.63 8.36 -0.83
N SER A 106 -25.84 7.51 -0.18
CA SER A 106 -25.80 7.39 1.27
C SER A 106 -24.45 6.85 1.74
N PHE A 107 -24.07 7.23 2.96
CA PHE A 107 -22.88 6.73 3.64
C PHE A 107 -23.22 6.47 5.09
N VAL A 108 -23.00 5.23 5.54
CA VAL A 108 -23.12 4.83 6.94
C VAL A 108 -21.74 4.36 7.38
N ASN A 109 -21.10 5.17 8.22
CA ASN A 109 -19.70 4.98 8.58
C ASN A 109 -19.42 3.57 9.13
N GLY A 110 -18.45 2.89 8.53
CA GLY A 110 -18.05 1.52 8.89
C GLY A 110 -19.08 0.43 8.55
N GLN A 111 -20.16 0.74 7.81
CA GLN A 111 -21.20 -0.21 7.47
C GLN A 111 -21.45 -0.30 5.96
N SER A 112 -21.80 0.83 5.33
CA SER A 112 -22.17 0.82 3.92
C SER A 112 -21.92 2.14 3.19
N TYR A 113 -21.73 2.02 1.88
CA TYR A 113 -21.55 3.12 0.95
C TYR A 113 -22.40 2.88 -0.29
N THR A 114 -23.39 3.74 -0.54
CA THR A 114 -24.27 3.60 -1.69
C THR A 114 -23.98 4.68 -2.72
N LEU A 115 -23.77 4.25 -3.96
CA LEU A 115 -23.60 5.11 -5.12
C LEU A 115 -24.78 4.98 -6.08
N THR A 116 -25.14 6.10 -6.73
CA THR A 116 -26.16 6.14 -7.78
C THR A 116 -25.63 6.86 -9.02
N PRO A 117 -26.17 6.58 -10.22
CA PRO A 117 -25.79 7.27 -11.45
C PRO A 117 -25.71 8.79 -11.30
N ASN A 118 -24.60 9.36 -11.74
CA ASN A 118 -24.44 10.80 -11.86
C ASN A 118 -25.00 11.26 -13.21
N THR A 119 -26.21 11.83 -13.20
CA THR A 119 -26.88 12.33 -14.41
C THR A 119 -26.15 13.49 -15.10
N TYR A 120 -25.16 14.09 -14.45
CA TYR A 120 -24.35 15.17 -15.01
C TYR A 120 -23.01 14.70 -15.60
N TYR A 121 -22.71 13.40 -15.53
CA TYR A 121 -21.50 12.84 -16.12
C TYR A 121 -21.61 12.80 -17.66
N THR A 122 -20.70 13.50 -18.34
CA THR A 122 -20.77 13.72 -19.80
C THR A 122 -19.50 13.31 -20.54
N SER A 123 -18.68 12.43 -19.95
CA SER A 123 -17.45 11.95 -20.59
C SER A 123 -17.73 11.35 -21.95
N THR A 124 -16.93 11.76 -22.94
CA THR A 124 -16.93 11.18 -24.29
C THR A 124 -15.83 10.13 -24.48
N THR A 125 -14.91 10.04 -23.51
CA THR A 125 -13.78 9.10 -23.51
C THR A 125 -14.08 7.85 -22.71
N PHE A 126 -14.84 7.98 -21.63
CA PHE A 126 -15.18 6.90 -20.72
C PHE A 126 -16.68 6.62 -20.77
N HIS A 127 -17.08 5.41 -20.40
CA HIS A 127 -18.48 5.02 -20.39
C HIS A 127 -19.25 5.66 -19.22
N GLY A 128 -20.55 5.91 -19.44
CA GLY A 128 -21.47 6.30 -18.38
C GLY A 128 -21.86 5.15 -17.45
N PRO A 129 -22.66 5.41 -16.41
CA PRO A 129 -23.11 4.38 -15.46
C PRO A 129 -24.07 3.39 -16.13
N TYR A 130 -23.76 2.09 -16.04
CA TYR A 130 -24.64 1.00 -16.51
C TYR A 130 -25.46 0.35 -15.39
N ILE A 131 -25.04 0.51 -14.13
CA ILE A 131 -25.69 -0.09 -12.96
C ILE A 131 -26.50 1.01 -12.27
N SER A 132 -27.73 0.71 -11.88
CA SER A 132 -28.63 1.70 -11.26
C SER A 132 -28.24 2.07 -9.83
N GLN A 133 -27.54 1.18 -9.13
CA GLN A 133 -27.05 1.40 -7.77
C GLN A 133 -25.85 0.48 -7.48
N LEU A 134 -24.80 1.04 -6.86
CA LEU A 134 -23.69 0.26 -6.31
C LEU A 134 -23.76 0.36 -4.79
N VAL A 135 -23.67 -0.77 -4.09
CA VAL A 135 -23.66 -0.82 -2.63
C VAL A 135 -22.40 -1.52 -2.16
N TYR A 136 -21.49 -0.78 -1.54
CA TYR A 136 -20.36 -1.35 -0.83
C TYR A 136 -20.79 -1.63 0.61
N GLN A 137 -20.56 -2.85 1.08
CA GLN A 137 -20.87 -3.25 2.44
C GLN A 137 -19.60 -3.71 3.15
N THR A 138 -19.46 -3.33 4.42
CA THR A 138 -18.35 -3.75 5.26
C THR A 138 -18.67 -5.07 5.95
N TYR A 139 -17.73 -6.01 5.90
CA TYR A 139 -17.80 -7.29 6.60
C TYR A 139 -16.62 -7.44 7.55
N THR A 140 -16.84 -8.15 8.67
CA THR A 140 -15.79 -8.47 9.64
C THR A 140 -14.93 -9.63 9.15
N GLY A 141 -14.10 -9.37 8.14
CA GLY A 141 -13.17 -10.34 7.56
C GLY A 141 -13.72 -11.18 6.40
N ASN A 142 -12.79 -11.83 5.69
CA ASN A 142 -13.03 -12.49 4.42
C ASN A 142 -13.93 -13.74 4.53
N THR A 143 -13.95 -14.44 5.67
CA THR A 143 -14.86 -15.58 5.89
C THR A 143 -16.33 -15.16 5.84
N ALA A 144 -16.68 -14.04 6.48
CA ALA A 144 -18.06 -13.54 6.49
C ALA A 144 -18.48 -13.04 5.11
N LEU A 145 -17.57 -12.35 4.41
CA LEU A 145 -17.78 -11.89 3.04
C LEU A 145 -17.97 -13.06 2.06
N GLN A 146 -17.18 -14.13 2.19
CA GLN A 146 -17.32 -15.34 1.36
C GLN A 146 -18.67 -16.02 1.59
N ALA A 147 -19.13 -16.13 2.84
CA ALA A 147 -20.44 -16.68 3.15
C ALA A 147 -21.59 -15.83 2.56
N ALA A 148 -21.47 -14.49 2.64
CA ALA A 148 -22.44 -13.57 2.03
C ALA A 148 -22.49 -13.72 0.50
N LEU A 149 -21.34 -13.86 -0.16
CA LEU A 149 -21.26 -14.11 -1.60
C LEU A 149 -21.92 -15.44 -1.98
N GLN A 150 -21.64 -16.51 -1.23
CA GLN A 150 -22.25 -17.83 -1.46
C GLN A 150 -23.76 -17.85 -1.21
N ALA A 151 -24.24 -17.02 -0.27
CA ALA A 151 -25.67 -16.83 -0.01
C ALA A 151 -26.36 -15.89 -1.00
N GLY A 152 -25.64 -15.29 -1.96
CA GLY A 152 -26.18 -14.33 -2.92
C GLY A 152 -26.58 -12.99 -2.31
N GLN A 153 -25.99 -12.63 -1.16
CA GLN A 153 -26.23 -11.34 -0.49
C GLN A 153 -25.38 -10.20 -1.09
N VAL A 154 -24.27 -10.55 -1.73
CA VAL A 154 -23.41 -9.64 -2.49
C VAL A 154 -23.10 -10.25 -3.86
N ASP A 155 -22.94 -9.41 -4.87
CA ASP A 155 -22.63 -9.85 -6.23
C ASP A 155 -21.12 -10.04 -6.46
N ILE A 156 -20.30 -9.25 -5.74
CA ILE A 156 -18.84 -9.23 -5.86
C ILE A 156 -18.23 -9.19 -4.47
N ALA A 157 -17.18 -9.98 -4.27
CA ALA A 157 -16.30 -9.92 -3.11
C ALA A 157 -14.86 -9.67 -3.56
N GLU A 158 -14.22 -8.64 -3.00
CA GLU A 158 -12.85 -8.24 -3.29
C GLU A 158 -12.01 -8.20 -2.01
N GLY A 159 -10.70 -8.05 -2.13
CA GLY A 159 -9.79 -7.93 -0.98
C GLY A 159 -9.26 -9.25 -0.42
N TYR A 160 -9.31 -10.32 -1.21
CA TYR A 160 -8.62 -11.57 -0.89
C TYR A 160 -7.15 -11.49 -1.31
N MET A 161 -6.27 -11.97 -0.43
CA MET A 161 -4.83 -12.09 -0.68
C MET A 161 -4.49 -13.51 -1.17
N GLU A 162 -3.30 -13.70 -1.72
CA GLU A 162 -2.90 -14.95 -2.40
C GLU A 162 -2.94 -16.17 -1.46
N TYR A 163 -2.62 -15.98 -0.18
CA TYR A 163 -2.67 -17.06 0.81
C TYR A 163 -4.10 -17.55 1.12
N GLU A 164 -5.12 -16.79 0.73
CA GLU A 164 -6.53 -17.17 0.91
C GLU A 164 -7.06 -17.95 -0.31
N ALA A 165 -6.32 -17.95 -1.42
CA ALA A 165 -6.71 -18.63 -2.66
C ALA A 165 -7.08 -20.11 -2.46
N PRO A 166 -6.39 -20.91 -1.62
CA PRO A 166 -6.80 -22.30 -1.37
C PRO A 166 -8.24 -22.43 -0.86
N ALA A 167 -8.72 -21.50 -0.03
CA ALA A 167 -10.09 -21.48 0.49
C ALA A 167 -11.15 -21.11 -0.56
N LEU A 168 -10.70 -20.55 -1.70
CA LEU A 168 -11.53 -20.13 -2.83
C LEU A 168 -11.53 -21.13 -3.99
N THR A 169 -10.84 -22.26 -3.85
CA THR A 169 -10.74 -23.29 -4.91
C THR A 169 -12.02 -24.11 -5.10
N HIS A 170 -12.95 -24.03 -4.15
CA HIS A 170 -14.21 -24.80 -4.14
C HIS A 170 -15.45 -23.91 -4.14
N LEU A 171 -15.45 -22.87 -4.98
CA LEU A 171 -16.64 -22.02 -5.15
C LEU A 171 -17.75 -22.74 -5.94
N PRO A 172 -19.03 -22.51 -5.60
CA PRO A 172 -20.17 -22.92 -6.42
C PRO A 172 -20.02 -22.50 -7.88
N ALA A 173 -20.57 -23.29 -8.82
CA ALA A 173 -20.46 -23.02 -10.26
C ALA A 173 -21.08 -21.68 -10.71
N SER A 174 -21.93 -21.05 -9.88
CA SER A 174 -22.48 -19.71 -10.10
C SER A 174 -21.49 -18.59 -9.82
N LEU A 175 -20.37 -18.88 -9.17
CA LEU A 175 -19.33 -17.92 -8.82
C LEU A 175 -18.07 -18.18 -9.65
N LYS A 176 -17.37 -17.10 -9.99
CA LYS A 176 -16.11 -17.15 -10.72
C LYS A 176 -15.03 -16.42 -9.92
N LEU A 177 -13.94 -17.11 -9.65
CA LEU A 177 -12.73 -16.49 -9.13
C LEU A 177 -12.01 -15.75 -10.26
N LEU A 178 -11.70 -14.48 -10.06
CA LEU A 178 -10.87 -13.67 -10.95
C LEU A 178 -9.55 -13.36 -10.24
N GLU A 179 -8.46 -13.89 -10.78
CA GLU A 179 -7.11 -13.64 -10.27
C GLU A 179 -6.42 -12.58 -11.14
N THR A 180 -5.94 -11.51 -10.51
CA THR A 180 -5.20 -10.44 -11.19
C THR A 180 -3.80 -10.33 -10.60
N PRO A 181 -2.73 -10.48 -11.41
CA PRO A 181 -1.38 -10.24 -10.93
C PRO A 181 -1.21 -8.81 -10.41
N ALA A 182 -0.69 -8.66 -9.20
CA ALA A 182 -0.37 -7.37 -8.60
C ALA A 182 1.15 -7.21 -8.46
N ALA A 183 1.66 -5.99 -8.65
CA ALA A 183 3.04 -5.64 -8.35
C ALA A 183 3.21 -5.43 -6.83
N SER A 184 2.90 -6.47 -6.05
CA SER A 184 2.88 -6.48 -4.59
C SER A 184 3.74 -7.63 -4.06
N TYR A 185 4.41 -7.41 -2.94
CA TYR A 185 5.24 -8.42 -2.29
C TYR A 185 5.38 -8.12 -0.79
N GLU A 186 5.56 -9.17 0.01
CA GLU A 186 5.98 -9.04 1.39
C GLU A 186 7.50 -8.90 1.46
N HIS A 187 7.98 -8.08 2.39
CA HIS A 187 9.40 -7.78 2.53
C HIS A 187 9.81 -7.65 4.00
N LEU A 188 11.12 -7.78 4.22
CA LEU A 188 11.76 -7.54 5.51
C LEU A 188 12.74 -6.40 5.35
N ASP A 189 12.55 -5.34 6.12
CA ASP A 189 13.41 -4.17 6.08
C ASP A 189 14.40 -4.18 7.25
N PHE A 190 15.66 -3.88 6.95
CA PHE A 190 16.66 -3.65 7.98
C PHE A 190 16.57 -2.20 8.47
N ASN A 191 16.42 -2.03 9.78
CA ASN A 191 16.66 -0.72 10.39
C ASN A 191 18.16 -0.44 10.37
N ASN A 192 18.63 0.33 9.38
CA ASN A 192 20.04 0.67 9.22
C ASN A 192 20.60 1.58 10.33
N ALA A 193 19.75 2.17 11.18
CA ALA A 193 20.20 2.85 12.40
C ALA A 193 20.57 1.87 13.53
N ASN A 194 20.17 0.60 13.43
CA ASN A 194 20.58 -0.43 14.39
C ASN A 194 22.04 -0.84 14.11
N PRO A 195 22.96 -0.68 15.08
CA PRO A 195 24.38 -1.00 14.90
C PRO A 195 24.65 -2.46 14.51
N LEU A 196 23.75 -3.40 14.84
CA LEU A 196 23.87 -4.82 14.45
C LEU A 196 23.85 -5.00 12.93
N PHE A 197 23.22 -4.08 12.20
CA PHE A 197 23.14 -4.12 10.74
C PHE A 197 24.15 -3.18 10.05
N SER A 198 25.10 -2.59 10.78
CA SER A 198 26.15 -1.73 10.19
C SER A 198 27.04 -2.48 9.20
N ASP A 199 27.39 -3.73 9.51
CA ASP A 199 28.17 -4.61 8.62
C ASP A 199 27.28 -5.24 7.54
N VAL A 200 27.62 -5.00 6.28
CA VAL A 200 26.91 -5.57 5.11
C VAL A 200 26.93 -7.11 5.11
N ASN A 201 27.97 -7.74 5.67
CA ASN A 201 28.06 -9.20 5.77
C ASN A 201 27.01 -9.76 6.73
N VAL A 202 26.63 -9.00 7.77
CA VAL A 202 25.52 -9.39 8.65
C VAL A 202 24.20 -9.35 7.90
N ARG A 203 23.92 -8.29 7.13
CA ARG A 203 22.69 -8.21 6.32
C ARG A 203 22.63 -9.32 5.26
N ARG A 204 23.75 -9.63 4.61
CA ARG A 204 23.88 -10.75 3.66
C ARG A 204 23.66 -12.10 4.34
N ALA A 205 24.22 -12.31 5.54
CA ALA A 205 24.02 -13.52 6.30
C ALA A 205 22.54 -13.75 6.65
N VAL A 206 21.84 -12.70 7.09
CA VAL A 206 20.38 -12.78 7.36
C VAL A 206 19.61 -13.19 6.10
N GLN A 207 19.94 -12.62 4.93
CA GLN A 207 19.26 -13.00 3.68
C GLN A 207 19.51 -14.45 3.27
N LEU A 208 20.73 -14.97 3.45
CA LEU A 208 21.11 -16.35 3.13
C LEU A 208 20.52 -17.35 4.13
N ALA A 209 20.31 -16.93 5.38
CA ALA A 209 19.80 -17.78 6.45
C ALA A 209 18.30 -18.02 6.37
N ILE A 210 17.54 -17.26 5.58
CA ILE A 210 16.07 -17.37 5.48
C ILE A 210 15.69 -18.16 4.22
N ASP A 211 14.94 -19.26 4.37
CA ASP A 211 14.41 -20.03 3.25
C ASP A 211 13.15 -19.34 2.68
N LYS A 212 13.38 -18.34 1.84
CA LYS A 212 12.32 -17.59 1.15
C LYS A 212 11.42 -18.49 0.30
N CYS A 213 11.94 -19.61 -0.20
CA CYS A 213 11.14 -20.53 -0.99
C CYS A 213 10.22 -21.38 -0.11
N ALA A 214 10.71 -21.88 1.02
CA ALA A 214 9.86 -22.53 2.02
C ALA A 214 8.80 -21.57 2.56
N LEU A 215 9.14 -20.32 2.86
CA LEU A 215 8.18 -19.27 3.22
C LEU A 215 7.09 -19.11 2.17
N THR A 216 7.47 -18.91 0.90
CA THR A 216 6.51 -18.72 -0.20
C THR A 216 5.56 -19.91 -0.36
N ARG A 217 6.06 -21.14 -0.24
CA ARG A 217 5.22 -22.35 -0.32
C ARG A 217 4.31 -22.53 0.89
N SER A 218 4.84 -22.35 2.09
CA SER A 218 4.15 -22.66 3.34
C SER A 218 3.13 -21.58 3.73
N VAL A 219 3.45 -20.32 3.46
CA VAL A 219 2.65 -19.17 3.90
C VAL A 219 1.74 -18.66 2.78
N LEU A 220 2.24 -18.59 1.53
CA LEU A 220 1.45 -18.07 0.40
C LEU A 220 0.79 -19.18 -0.42
N HIS A 221 1.01 -20.45 -0.07
CA HIS A 221 0.51 -21.62 -0.79
C HIS A 221 0.85 -21.63 -2.29
N MET A 222 1.93 -20.95 -2.68
CA MET A 222 2.38 -20.88 -4.05
C MET A 222 3.33 -22.03 -4.36
N ALA A 223 3.10 -22.73 -5.47
CA ALA A 223 3.98 -23.80 -5.91
C ALA A 223 5.34 -23.26 -6.38
N GLY A 224 6.43 -23.91 -5.95
CA GLY A 224 7.79 -23.65 -6.41
C GLY A 224 8.46 -22.41 -5.79
N CYS A 225 9.68 -22.12 -6.24
CA CYS A 225 10.49 -20.98 -5.78
C CYS A 225 10.47 -19.78 -6.74
N ALA A 226 9.71 -19.86 -7.84
CA ALA A 226 9.77 -18.90 -8.95
C ALA A 226 9.12 -17.53 -8.64
N ARG A 227 8.42 -17.41 -7.51
CA ARG A 227 7.72 -16.18 -7.08
C ARG A 227 8.38 -15.47 -5.90
N VAL A 228 9.63 -15.83 -5.56
CA VAL A 228 10.38 -15.11 -4.54
C VAL A 228 10.78 -13.73 -5.09
N ALA A 229 10.26 -12.68 -4.46
CA ALA A 229 10.65 -11.31 -4.77
C ALA A 229 12.16 -11.11 -4.54
N ASN A 230 12.82 -10.51 -5.52
CA ASN A 230 14.28 -10.33 -5.54
C ASN A 230 14.73 -8.91 -5.90
N GLN A 231 13.77 -8.03 -6.15
CA GLN A 231 13.94 -6.62 -6.49
C GLN A 231 12.65 -5.88 -6.13
N VAL A 232 12.71 -4.56 -6.08
CA VAL A 232 11.55 -3.70 -5.78
C VAL A 232 10.54 -3.72 -6.93
N GLU A 233 11.02 -3.72 -8.17
CA GLU A 233 10.19 -3.80 -9.37
C GLU A 233 9.83 -5.26 -9.68
N VAL A 234 8.83 -5.80 -8.97
CA VAL A 234 8.33 -7.16 -9.21
C VAL A 234 7.37 -7.21 -10.40
N PRO A 235 7.21 -8.36 -11.09
CA PRO A 235 6.18 -8.50 -12.12
C PRO A 235 4.78 -8.18 -11.56
N PRO A 236 3.88 -7.54 -12.34
CA PRO A 236 3.98 -7.23 -13.77
C PRO A 236 4.62 -5.87 -14.09
N SER A 237 5.44 -5.28 -13.21
CA SER A 237 6.13 -4.01 -13.50
C SER A 237 6.89 -4.06 -14.83
N LEU A 238 6.76 -3.01 -15.63
CA LEU A 238 7.50 -2.84 -16.89
C LEU A 238 9.01 -2.62 -16.67
N TYR A 239 9.40 -2.28 -15.43
CA TYR A 239 10.78 -2.06 -15.03
C TYR A 239 11.41 -3.28 -14.35
N ASN A 240 10.71 -4.42 -14.33
CA ASN A 240 11.25 -5.67 -13.79
C ASN A 240 12.46 -6.16 -14.61
N ASP A 241 13.61 -6.30 -13.95
CA ASP A 241 14.79 -6.93 -14.54
C ASP A 241 14.77 -8.44 -14.29
N ARG A 242 14.47 -9.21 -15.33
CA ARG A 242 14.41 -10.68 -15.28
C ARG A 242 15.78 -11.37 -15.12
N THR A 243 16.88 -10.63 -15.23
CA THR A 243 18.24 -11.17 -15.09
C THR A 243 18.72 -11.21 -13.64
N ILE A 244 18.08 -10.45 -12.75
CA ILE A 244 18.36 -10.50 -11.32
C ILE A 244 17.85 -11.83 -10.78
N ALA A 245 18.74 -12.62 -10.17
CA ALA A 245 18.39 -13.89 -9.54
C ALA A 245 18.03 -13.68 -8.06
N PRO A 246 17.05 -14.41 -7.49
CA PRO A 246 16.81 -14.40 -6.06
C PRO A 246 18.04 -14.84 -5.26
N VAL A 247 18.25 -14.23 -4.09
CA VAL A 247 19.23 -14.72 -3.11
C VAL A 247 18.79 -16.10 -2.64
N GLY A 248 19.67 -17.09 -2.79
CA GLY A 248 19.42 -18.47 -2.37
C GLY A 248 19.47 -18.68 -0.87
N TYR A 249 18.98 -19.84 -0.42
CA TYR A 249 19.05 -20.28 0.97
C TYR A 249 20.34 -21.07 1.21
N ASP A 250 21.24 -20.53 2.04
CA ASP A 250 22.52 -21.16 2.42
C ASP A 250 22.92 -20.78 3.86
N PRO A 251 22.38 -21.50 4.88
CA PRO A 251 22.73 -21.29 6.29
C PRO A 251 24.21 -21.47 6.61
N ALA A 252 24.94 -22.29 5.83
CA ALA A 252 26.35 -22.52 6.05
C ALA A 252 27.19 -21.31 5.63
N ALA A 253 26.87 -20.71 4.47
CA ALA A 253 27.45 -19.45 4.04
C ALA A 253 27.06 -18.29 4.98
N ALA A 254 25.81 -18.24 5.45
CA ALA A 254 25.38 -17.27 6.46
C ALA A 254 26.23 -17.36 7.73
N SER A 255 26.40 -18.57 8.29
CA SER A 255 27.22 -18.82 9.48
C SER A 255 28.69 -18.43 9.26
N LYS A 256 29.23 -18.63 8.05
CA LYS A 256 30.58 -18.20 7.69
C LYS A 256 30.72 -16.68 7.70
N LEU A 257 29.77 -15.95 7.11
CA LEU A 257 29.75 -14.48 7.09
C LEU A 257 29.64 -13.91 8.51
N LEU A 258 28.80 -14.49 9.36
CA LEU A 258 28.64 -14.07 10.75
C LEU A 258 29.95 -14.22 11.53
N ARG A 259 30.65 -15.35 11.39
CA ARG A 259 31.97 -15.55 12.00
C ARG A 259 33.02 -14.55 11.51
N GLN A 260 33.04 -14.27 10.20
CA GLN A 260 33.93 -13.26 9.62
C GLN A 260 33.63 -11.85 10.15
N ALA A 261 32.37 -11.55 10.44
CA ALA A 261 31.94 -10.31 11.10
C ALA A 261 32.21 -10.28 12.62
N GLY A 262 32.86 -11.31 13.18
CA GLY A 262 33.26 -11.41 14.59
C GLY A 262 32.18 -11.93 15.54
N TRP A 263 31.11 -12.53 14.99
CA TRP A 263 30.10 -13.21 15.80
C TRP A 263 30.51 -14.66 16.06
N LEU A 264 30.66 -15.02 17.32
CA LEU A 264 31.14 -16.34 17.76
C LEU A 264 30.05 -17.07 18.54
N PRO A 265 30.03 -18.42 18.54
CA PRO A 265 29.08 -19.18 19.35
C PRO A 265 29.15 -18.76 20.82
N GLY A 266 28.00 -18.41 21.39
CA GLY A 266 27.82 -18.11 22.79
C GLY A 266 26.91 -19.12 23.50
N PRO A 267 26.43 -18.79 24.72
CA PRO A 267 25.56 -19.66 25.49
C PRO A 267 24.29 -20.04 24.72
N ARG A 268 23.86 -21.30 24.85
CA ARG A 268 22.64 -21.84 24.20
C ARG A 268 22.65 -21.72 22.67
N GLY A 269 23.83 -21.65 22.06
CA GLY A 269 23.99 -21.57 20.60
C GLY A 269 23.72 -20.18 20.01
N ILE A 270 23.42 -19.18 20.85
CA ILE A 270 23.21 -17.79 20.39
C ILE A 270 24.57 -17.15 20.19
N LEU A 271 24.77 -16.53 19.02
CA LEU A 271 26.00 -15.84 18.68
C LEU A 271 26.25 -14.66 19.62
N THR A 272 27.51 -14.37 19.89
CA THR A 272 27.94 -13.23 20.70
C THR A 272 29.09 -12.48 20.04
N LYS A 273 29.13 -11.16 20.24
CA LYS A 273 30.24 -10.30 19.84
C LYS A 273 30.53 -9.34 20.99
N GLN A 274 31.76 -9.35 21.49
CA GLN A 274 32.16 -8.55 22.66
C GLN A 274 31.24 -8.75 23.89
N GLY A 275 30.79 -9.99 24.12
CA GLY A 275 29.90 -10.33 25.24
C GLY A 275 28.42 -10.00 25.03
N HIS A 276 28.06 -9.31 23.94
CA HIS A 276 26.67 -9.01 23.62
C HIS A 276 26.06 -10.11 22.74
N PRO A 277 24.87 -10.66 23.08
CA PRO A 277 24.20 -11.68 22.29
C PRO A 277 23.58 -11.09 21.01
N PHE A 278 23.55 -11.89 19.95
CA PHE A 278 22.89 -11.52 18.69
C PHE A 278 21.38 -11.71 18.83
N VAL A 279 20.71 -10.66 19.31
CA VAL A 279 19.26 -10.62 19.49
C VAL A 279 18.67 -9.53 18.59
N LEU A 280 17.68 -9.91 17.80
CA LEU A 280 16.91 -9.02 16.93
C LEU A 280 15.47 -8.90 17.41
N ARG A 281 14.85 -7.77 17.07
CA ARG A 281 13.41 -7.57 17.17
C ARG A 281 12.83 -7.53 15.76
N LEU A 282 11.88 -8.41 15.48
CA LEU A 282 11.07 -8.39 14.27
C LEU A 282 9.74 -7.72 14.60
N VAL A 283 9.49 -6.53 14.07
CA VAL A 283 8.25 -5.79 14.29
C VAL A 283 7.30 -6.03 13.13
N THR A 284 6.02 -6.28 13.42
CA THR A 284 5.01 -6.48 12.38
C THR A 284 3.62 -6.14 12.88
N THR A 285 2.63 -6.19 12.00
CA THR A 285 1.23 -5.90 12.30
C THR A 285 0.57 -7.05 13.06
N ALA A 286 -0.19 -6.72 14.10
CA ALA A 286 -1.11 -7.64 14.78
C ALA A 286 -2.26 -8.07 13.84
N ASP A 287 -2.93 -9.17 14.19
CA ASP A 287 -4.09 -9.71 13.48
C ASP A 287 -3.87 -10.01 11.99
N ASN A 288 -2.61 -10.28 11.60
CA ASN A 288 -2.24 -10.71 10.26
C ASN A 288 -1.65 -12.13 10.31
N PRO A 289 -2.47 -13.17 10.02
CA PRO A 289 -2.06 -14.57 10.08
C PRO A 289 -0.88 -14.90 9.14
N LEU A 290 -0.85 -14.29 7.95
CA LEU A 290 0.24 -14.44 6.99
C LEU A 290 1.58 -14.03 7.62
N ARG A 291 1.63 -12.82 8.21
CA ARG A 291 2.86 -12.28 8.81
C ARG A 291 3.25 -13.02 10.09
N ALA A 292 2.29 -13.50 10.86
CA ALA A 292 2.57 -14.35 12.03
C ALA A 292 3.22 -15.68 11.63
N ALA A 293 2.70 -16.35 10.58
CA ALA A 293 3.28 -17.59 10.06
C ALA A 293 4.68 -17.36 9.46
N ALA A 294 4.86 -16.27 8.70
CA ALA A 294 6.17 -15.89 8.17
C ALA A 294 7.18 -15.59 9.28
N ALA A 295 6.77 -14.86 10.33
CA ALA A 295 7.64 -14.53 11.45
C ALA A 295 8.14 -15.78 12.19
N ALA A 296 7.29 -16.79 12.40
CA ALA A 296 7.69 -18.03 13.04
C ALA A 296 8.77 -18.79 12.24
N LEU A 297 8.61 -18.87 10.91
CA LEU A 297 9.61 -19.50 10.03
C LEU A 297 10.92 -18.70 10.01
N ILE A 298 10.84 -17.37 9.94
CA ILE A 298 12.03 -16.49 10.02
C ILE A 298 12.75 -16.67 11.37
N GLN A 299 12.03 -16.77 12.48
CA GLN A 299 12.62 -17.04 13.80
C GLN A 299 13.36 -18.38 13.81
N GLN A 300 12.75 -19.43 13.27
CA GLN A 300 13.35 -20.77 13.19
C GLN A 300 14.64 -20.75 12.35
N ASP A 301 14.58 -20.17 11.16
CA ASP A 301 15.68 -20.08 10.21
C ASP A 301 16.87 -19.29 10.78
N LEU A 302 16.60 -18.13 11.40
CA LEU A 302 17.63 -17.31 12.01
C LEU A 302 18.21 -17.93 13.28
N LEU A 303 17.39 -18.63 14.07
CA LEU A 303 17.88 -19.36 15.24
C LEU A 303 18.85 -20.49 14.84
N ALA A 304 18.63 -21.15 13.70
CA ALA A 304 19.51 -22.20 13.19
C ALA A 304 20.95 -21.71 12.90
N VAL A 305 21.13 -20.41 12.64
CA VAL A 305 22.46 -19.77 12.48
C VAL A 305 22.88 -18.98 13.73
N GLY A 306 22.17 -19.15 14.85
CA GLY A 306 22.51 -18.57 16.15
C GLY A 306 22.05 -17.11 16.35
N ILE A 307 21.10 -16.63 15.55
CA ILE A 307 20.48 -15.31 15.73
C ILE A 307 19.14 -15.48 16.43
N GLN A 308 19.01 -14.92 17.63
CA GLN A 308 17.75 -14.96 18.35
C GLN A 308 16.84 -13.82 17.87
N VAL A 309 15.56 -14.09 17.63
CA VAL A 309 14.59 -13.09 17.17
C VAL A 309 13.39 -13.05 18.11
N HIS A 310 13.00 -11.86 18.54
CA HIS A 310 11.76 -11.60 19.26
C HIS A 310 10.76 -10.89 18.34
N VAL A 311 9.57 -11.48 18.18
CA VAL A 311 8.52 -10.87 17.35
C VAL A 311 7.65 -9.97 18.21
N LEU A 312 7.41 -8.75 17.73
CA LEU A 312 6.56 -7.75 18.36
C LEU A 312 5.44 -7.38 17.40
N TYR A 313 4.20 -7.55 17.85
CA TYR A 313 3.00 -7.27 17.07
C TYR A 313 2.39 -5.95 17.50
N TYR A 314 2.01 -5.12 16.53
CA TYR A 314 1.41 -3.81 16.77
C TYR A 314 0.15 -3.60 15.94
N PRO A 315 -0.86 -2.86 16.43
CA PRO A 315 -2.02 -2.52 15.61
C PRO A 315 -1.63 -1.76 14.33
N LEU A 316 -2.40 -1.95 13.24
CA LEU A 316 -2.09 -1.43 11.89
C LEU A 316 -1.80 0.08 11.88
N GLY A 317 -2.68 0.87 12.50
CA GLY A 317 -2.57 2.34 12.51
C GLY A 317 -1.27 2.84 13.16
N PRO A 318 -0.97 2.49 14.43
CA PRO A 318 0.30 2.81 15.08
C PRO A 318 1.54 2.27 14.32
N PHE A 319 1.45 1.08 13.72
CA PHE A 319 2.57 0.51 12.98
C PHE A 319 2.97 1.36 11.77
N PHE A 320 2.00 1.77 10.96
CA PHE A 320 2.19 2.54 9.72
C PHE A 320 2.03 4.06 9.88
N ALA A 321 1.93 4.58 11.11
CA ALA A 321 1.87 6.02 11.30
C ALA A 321 3.14 6.70 10.76
N VAL A 322 3.01 7.96 10.34
CA VAL A 322 4.15 8.75 9.86
C VAL A 322 5.14 9.02 11.00
N TYR A 323 6.40 9.33 10.65
CA TYR A 323 7.47 9.62 11.60
C TYR A 323 7.08 10.66 12.66
N THR A 324 6.44 11.76 12.25
CA THR A 324 6.00 12.85 13.15
C THR A 324 4.91 12.44 14.14
N ARG A 325 4.21 11.33 13.86
CA ARG A 325 3.21 10.72 14.76
C ARG A 325 3.78 9.51 15.52
N GLY A 326 5.10 9.31 15.49
CA GLY A 326 5.77 8.23 16.22
C GLY A 326 5.46 6.84 15.68
N GLY A 327 5.20 6.71 14.37
CA GLY A 327 4.88 5.41 13.80
C GLY A 327 6.04 4.44 13.82
N ILE A 328 5.74 3.21 14.21
CA ILE A 328 6.75 2.22 14.63
C ILE A 328 7.65 1.80 13.48
N LEU A 329 7.10 1.64 12.27
CA LEU A 329 7.90 1.33 11.09
C LEU A 329 8.88 2.46 10.75
N ALA A 330 8.47 3.72 10.97
CA ALA A 330 9.26 4.90 10.64
C ALA A 330 10.33 5.22 11.70
N THR A 331 10.05 5.00 12.99
CA THR A 331 10.96 5.34 14.10
C THR A 331 11.75 4.14 14.64
N GLY A 332 11.32 2.92 14.32
CA GLY A 332 11.73 1.71 15.00
C GLY A 332 10.99 1.52 16.33
N ALA A 333 10.90 0.26 16.77
CA ALA A 333 10.52 -0.13 18.13
C ALA A 333 11.76 -0.29 19.01
#